data_AF-A0A9Q5HQZ0-F1
#
_entry.id   AF-A0A9Q5HQZ0-F1
#
_cell.length_a   1.000
_cell.length_b   1.000
_cell.length_c   1.000
_cell.angle_alpha   90.00
_cell.angle_beta   90.00
_cell.angle_gamma   90.00
#
_symmetry.space_group_name_H-M   'P 1'
#
loop_
_entity.id
_entity.type
_entity.pdbx_description
1 polymer ?
#
loop_
_entity_poly.entity_id
_entity_poly.type
_entity_poly.pdbx_seq_one_letter_code
_entity_poly.pdbx_strand_id
1 'polypeptide(L)'
;MKLFSLVLASVFALPVLGQMVSIAAPAPGETLAPGSSIVVELDSANGLTNFQHVSVALGIAPVPSDTSTPILGTMLFAGNYTPTLHEQNKPMYQNFTLTIPDGQVSGNSTLSVAHFYLVGSISDGTHLMNMDVCISIYENSEIRLAAERTNRICDLHAQPLSLPFSPQVPYTENTNPTADVDDLKMPFVKKQKSNAYFSRFQVKYRRRREGKTDYYARKRLITQAKNKYNAPKYRLVVRFTNKQIIVQIVYARLQGDFVFAAATSKELPRYGINHGLTNWTAAYATGLLCARRALTKLGLADKYQGVEEPTGEITLTEALDDEDAPRPFKCFLDVGLRRTTTGSRVFGAMKGASDGGIFIPHSEKRFPGYDIESKELDAEVLKKYIFGGHVAEYMESLEEEDDERFKKQFSTYLADGVGGEELEEIYRNAYAAIREDPSFKPTEKTKDWKAETLKYKTPHLTHAQRKERIEAKIKAFQAGQSAEAEMEDDEE
;
A
#
# COMPACT_ATOMS: atom_id res chain seq x y z
N MET A 1 -38.30 -24.96 42.76
CA MET A 1 -37.66 -26.28 42.77
C MET A 1 -36.25 -26.15 42.19
N LYS A 2 -35.24 -26.43 43.01
CA LYS A 2 -33.86 -26.90 42.70
C LYS A 2 -33.04 -26.10 41.66
N LEU A 3 -32.07 -25.29 42.11
CA LEU A 3 -30.63 -25.62 42.16
C LEU A 3 -30.06 -26.05 40.79
N PHE A 4 -29.37 -25.15 40.09
CA PHE A 4 -28.02 -25.43 39.56
C PHE A 4 -27.22 -24.13 39.38
N SER A 5 -26.14 -24.09 40.13
CA SER A 5 -25.08 -23.09 40.30
C SER A 5 -24.15 -23.00 39.08
N LEU A 6 -23.77 -21.77 38.70
CA LEU A 6 -22.40 -21.31 38.37
C LEU A 6 -21.70 -21.95 37.15
N VAL A 7 -21.42 -21.13 36.12
CA VAL A 7 -20.23 -21.07 35.22
C VAL A 7 -20.67 -20.34 33.93
N LEU A 8 -20.45 -19.02 33.86
CA LEU A 8 -20.28 -18.32 32.59
C LEU A 8 -19.57 -16.98 32.81
N ALA A 9 -18.28 -17.06 33.12
CA ALA A 9 -17.34 -15.95 33.01
C ALA A 9 -16.03 -16.51 32.47
N SER A 10 -15.42 -15.80 31.51
CA SER A 10 -14.16 -16.11 30.80
C SER A 10 -14.24 -17.04 29.58
N VAL A 11 -14.53 -16.45 28.41
CA VAL A 11 -13.90 -16.87 27.14
C VAL A 11 -13.45 -15.60 26.41
N PHE A 12 -12.42 -14.96 26.95
CA PHE A 12 -11.44 -14.30 26.11
C PHE A 12 -10.41 -15.38 25.76
N ALA A 13 -10.58 -16.01 24.61
CA ALA A 13 -9.54 -16.85 24.03
C ALA A 13 -8.41 -15.92 23.57
N LEU A 14 -7.44 -15.69 24.45
CA LEU A 14 -6.12 -15.26 24.02
C LEU A 14 -5.61 -16.33 23.05
N PRO A 15 -5.19 -15.97 21.82
CA PRO A 15 -4.54 -16.94 20.95
C PRO A 15 -3.27 -17.40 21.66
N VAL A 16 -3.20 -18.69 21.96
CA VAL A 16 -1.96 -19.40 22.28
C VAL A 16 -0.99 -19.08 21.15
N LEU A 17 0.03 -18.26 21.41
CA LEU A 17 1.16 -18.07 20.50
C LEU A 17 1.79 -19.45 20.30
N GLY A 18 1.49 -20.09 19.18
CA GLY A 18 2.08 -21.36 18.82
C GLY A 18 3.60 -21.24 18.82
N GLN A 19 4.28 -22.17 19.49
CA GLN A 19 5.73 -22.30 19.46
C GLN A 19 6.18 -22.49 18.00
N MET A 20 7.07 -21.62 17.52
CA MET A 20 7.48 -21.61 16.10
C MET A 20 8.68 -22.50 15.79
N VAL A 21 9.53 -22.76 16.80
CA VAL A 21 10.68 -23.67 16.70
C VAL A 21 10.70 -24.53 17.95
N SER A 22 11.02 -25.83 17.81
CA SER A 22 11.18 -26.76 18.92
C SER A 22 12.44 -27.61 18.81
N ILE A 23 13.06 -27.96 19.95
CA ILE A 23 14.17 -28.91 20.00
C ILE A 23 13.57 -30.32 19.96
N ALA A 24 13.87 -31.08 18.90
CA ALA A 24 13.45 -32.47 18.76
C ALA A 24 14.47 -33.46 19.32
N ALA A 25 15.76 -33.11 19.25
CA ALA A 25 16.87 -33.86 19.85
C ALA A 25 17.94 -32.88 20.38
N PRO A 26 18.59 -33.13 21.52
CA PRO A 26 18.42 -34.27 22.43
C PRO A 26 17.06 -34.33 23.11
N ALA A 27 16.66 -35.53 23.54
CA ALA A 27 15.44 -35.68 24.33
C ALA A 27 15.60 -35.01 25.71
N PRO A 28 14.53 -34.46 26.31
CA PRO A 28 14.60 -33.92 27.66
C PRO A 28 15.13 -34.98 28.65
N GLY A 29 16.18 -34.63 29.39
CA GLY A 29 16.83 -35.52 30.35
C GLY A 29 17.94 -36.42 29.77
N GLU A 30 18.30 -36.29 28.49
CA GLU A 30 19.40 -37.03 27.90
C GLU A 30 20.72 -36.76 28.63
N THR A 31 21.53 -37.82 28.82
CA THR A 31 22.79 -37.75 29.56
C THR A 31 23.98 -37.62 28.62
N LEU A 32 24.79 -36.57 28.82
CA LEU A 32 25.88 -36.20 27.92
C LEU A 32 27.20 -36.07 28.69
N ALA A 33 28.31 -36.33 28.00
CA ALA A 33 29.66 -36.18 28.56
C ALA A 33 30.26 -34.83 28.16
N PRO A 34 31.01 -34.14 29.04
CA PRO A 34 31.81 -32.97 28.66
C PRO A 34 32.76 -33.33 27.51
N GLY A 35 32.95 -32.42 26.54
CA GLY A 35 33.77 -32.65 25.36
C GLY A 35 33.12 -33.49 24.26
N SER A 36 31.93 -34.08 24.47
CA SER A 36 31.25 -34.84 23.42
C SER A 36 30.60 -33.94 22.35
N SER A 37 30.56 -34.46 21.12
CA SER A 37 29.81 -33.85 20.01
C SER A 37 28.36 -34.36 20.03
N ILE A 38 27.40 -33.44 20.02
CA ILE A 38 25.97 -33.72 19.98
C ILE A 38 25.33 -33.16 18.71
N VAL A 39 24.30 -33.84 18.20
CA VAL A 39 23.45 -33.33 17.12
C VAL A 39 22.18 -32.75 17.73
N VAL A 40 21.97 -31.45 17.55
CA VAL A 40 20.73 -30.77 17.93
C VAL A 40 19.82 -30.67 16.71
N GLU A 41 18.67 -31.31 16.76
CA GLU A 41 17.62 -31.25 15.73
C GLU A 41 16.62 -30.16 16.11
N LEU A 42 16.52 -29.11 15.30
CA LEU A 42 15.56 -28.02 15.48
C LEU A 42 14.43 -28.11 14.47
N ASP A 43 13.25 -28.41 14.95
CA ASP A 43 12.01 -28.48 14.18
C ASP A 43 11.39 -27.09 14.04
N SER A 44 10.90 -26.81 12.84
CA SER A 44 10.09 -25.62 12.56
C SER A 44 8.62 -26.01 12.49
N ALA A 45 7.79 -25.36 13.31
CA ALA A 45 6.34 -25.55 13.27
C ALA A 45 5.73 -24.75 12.10
N ASN A 46 4.76 -25.34 11.39
CA ASN A 46 3.98 -24.63 10.38
C ASN A 46 2.96 -23.71 11.07
N GLY A 47 3.31 -22.44 11.26
CA GLY A 47 2.39 -21.42 11.77
C GLY A 47 1.33 -21.02 10.73
N LEU A 48 0.17 -20.56 11.22
CA LEU A 48 -0.94 -20.03 10.39
C LEU A 48 -0.60 -18.68 9.72
N THR A 49 0.43 -17.98 10.20
CA THR A 49 0.89 -16.68 9.72
C THR A 49 2.12 -16.84 8.84
N ASN A 50 2.27 -16.00 7.80
CA ASN A 50 3.49 -16.00 6.99
C ASN A 50 4.64 -15.39 7.81
N PHE A 51 5.60 -16.23 8.24
CA PHE A 51 6.84 -15.80 8.89
C PHE A 51 8.07 -16.32 8.15
N GLN A 52 9.21 -15.64 8.32
CA GLN A 52 10.49 -15.99 7.71
C GLN A 52 11.55 -16.16 8.81
N HIS A 53 12.20 -17.32 8.83
CA HIS A 53 13.35 -17.59 9.70
C HIS A 53 14.56 -16.73 9.31
N VAL A 54 15.29 -16.19 10.30
CA VAL A 54 16.50 -15.39 10.07
C VAL A 54 17.72 -16.12 10.63
N SER A 55 17.75 -16.36 11.93
CA SER A 55 18.91 -16.95 12.61
C SER A 55 18.52 -17.63 13.92
N VAL A 56 19.35 -18.56 14.37
CA VAL A 56 19.23 -19.22 15.68
C VAL A 56 20.56 -19.10 16.43
N ALA A 57 20.45 -18.90 17.73
CA ALA A 57 21.54 -18.95 18.70
C ALA A 57 21.27 -20.08 19.71
N LEU A 58 22.23 -20.98 19.88
CA LEU A 58 22.20 -22.13 20.79
C LEU A 58 23.21 -21.90 21.89
N GLY A 59 22.80 -22.10 23.13
CA GLY A 59 23.69 -22.00 24.27
C GLY A 59 23.30 -22.93 25.41
N ILE A 60 24.24 -23.14 26.32
CA ILE A 60 24.08 -24.06 27.44
C ILE A 60 24.39 -23.36 28.76
N ALA A 61 23.53 -23.54 29.75
CA ALA A 61 23.70 -23.01 31.10
C ALA A 61 23.54 -24.12 32.15
N PRO A 62 24.38 -24.17 33.19
CA PRO A 62 24.09 -24.99 34.36
C PRO A 62 22.85 -24.44 35.08
N VAL A 63 21.97 -25.30 35.58
CA VAL A 63 20.80 -24.88 36.36
C VAL A 63 21.20 -24.82 37.84
N PRO A 64 21.38 -23.63 38.44
CA PRO A 64 21.43 -23.53 39.89
C PRO A 64 20.03 -23.85 40.43
N SER A 65 19.96 -24.71 41.45
CA SER A 65 18.73 -24.99 42.19
C SER A 65 17.97 -23.68 42.51
N ASP A 66 16.72 -23.59 42.03
CA ASP A 66 15.68 -22.61 42.37
C ASP A 66 15.53 -21.27 41.62
N THR A 67 16.01 -21.07 40.39
CA THR A 67 15.54 -19.89 39.60
C THR A 67 15.39 -20.15 38.09
N SER A 68 14.15 -20.04 37.60
CA SER A 68 13.75 -20.21 36.19
C SER A 68 13.90 -18.91 35.38
N THR A 69 15.13 -18.39 35.26
CA THR A 69 15.43 -17.32 34.29
C THR A 69 16.10 -17.92 33.06
N PRO A 70 15.55 -17.73 31.84
CA PRO A 70 16.15 -18.23 30.61
C PRO A 70 17.42 -17.44 30.31
N ILE A 71 18.57 -18.03 30.58
CA ILE A 71 19.89 -17.46 30.27
C ILE A 71 20.49 -18.35 29.20
N LEU A 72 20.86 -17.79 28.04
CA LEU A 72 21.48 -18.55 26.95
C LEU A 72 22.79 -19.22 27.37
N GLY A 73 23.43 -18.74 28.44
CA GLY A 73 24.64 -19.32 28.99
C GLY A 73 25.82 -19.24 28.03
N THR A 74 26.64 -20.28 28.03
CA THR A 74 27.79 -20.41 27.13
C THR A 74 27.30 -20.69 25.72
N MET A 75 27.60 -19.79 24.79
CA MET A 75 27.23 -19.91 23.38
C MET A 75 27.91 -21.11 22.72
N LEU A 76 27.11 -22.03 22.18
CA LEU A 76 27.58 -23.19 21.41
C LEU A 76 27.55 -22.91 19.90
N PHE A 77 26.54 -22.18 19.42
CA PHE A 77 26.39 -21.85 18.00
C PHE A 77 25.56 -20.59 17.79
N ALA A 78 25.90 -19.78 16.79
CA ALA A 78 25.06 -18.69 16.30
C ALA A 78 25.19 -18.61 14.78
N GLY A 79 24.08 -18.72 14.06
CA GLY A 79 24.09 -18.72 12.61
C GLY A 79 22.72 -18.70 11.96
N ASN A 80 22.72 -18.75 10.63
CA ASN A 80 21.48 -18.77 9.85
C ASN A 80 20.70 -20.07 10.07
N TYR A 81 19.38 -19.96 10.18
CA TYR A 81 18.47 -21.09 10.30
C TYR A 81 17.54 -21.12 9.08
N THR A 82 17.70 -22.16 8.26
CA THR A 82 16.96 -22.38 7.02
C THR A 82 16.49 -23.84 7.00
N PRO A 83 15.42 -24.18 7.73
CA PRO A 83 14.94 -25.56 7.83
C PRO A 83 14.49 -26.06 6.46
N THR A 84 14.76 -27.33 6.16
CA THR A 84 14.36 -27.99 4.91
C THR A 84 13.50 -29.21 5.20
N LEU A 85 12.65 -29.60 4.24
CA LEU A 85 11.86 -30.82 4.35
C LEU A 85 12.74 -32.02 3.94
N HIS A 86 13.09 -32.86 4.91
CA HIS A 86 13.90 -34.06 4.65
C HIS A 86 13.05 -35.33 4.52
N GLU A 87 12.02 -35.48 5.35
CA GLU A 87 11.15 -36.65 5.40
C GLU A 87 9.68 -36.24 5.32
N GLN A 88 8.84 -37.09 4.69
CA GLN A 88 7.45 -36.75 4.37
C GLN A 88 6.51 -36.65 5.59
N ASN A 89 6.90 -37.23 6.73
CA ASN A 89 6.10 -37.33 7.96
C ASN A 89 6.61 -36.50 9.14
N LYS A 90 7.72 -35.75 8.98
CA LYS A 90 8.29 -34.87 10.00
C LYS A 90 8.11 -33.39 9.63
N PRO A 91 8.04 -32.47 10.61
CA PRO A 91 8.15 -31.04 10.33
C PRO A 91 9.49 -30.71 9.64
N MET A 92 9.59 -29.53 9.04
CA MET A 92 10.86 -29.09 8.43
C MET A 92 11.89 -28.88 9.55
N TYR A 93 13.09 -29.43 9.42
CA TYR A 93 14.10 -29.37 10.48
C TYR A 93 15.48 -29.02 9.93
N GLN A 94 16.39 -28.65 10.83
CA GLN A 94 17.82 -28.47 10.54
C GLN A 94 18.65 -29.00 11.70
N ASN A 95 19.69 -29.78 11.37
CA ASN A 95 20.57 -30.39 12.35
C ASN A 95 21.83 -29.54 12.55
N PHE A 96 22.21 -29.33 13.82
CA PHE A 96 23.43 -28.64 14.22
C PHE A 96 24.32 -29.57 15.04
N THR A 97 25.55 -29.78 14.59
CA THR A 97 26.57 -30.53 15.37
C THR A 97 27.29 -29.57 16.31
N LEU A 98 27.12 -29.74 17.62
CA LEU A 98 27.70 -28.90 18.67
C LEU A 98 28.67 -29.70 19.54
N THR A 99 29.72 -29.06 20.04
CA THR A 99 30.64 -29.65 21.02
C THR A 99 30.39 -29.05 22.40
N ILE A 100 30.17 -29.89 23.41
CA ILE A 100 29.99 -29.43 24.79
C ILE A 100 31.34 -28.98 25.35
N PRO A 101 31.47 -27.78 25.93
CA PRO A 101 32.72 -27.30 26.51
C PRO A 101 33.22 -28.21 27.66
N ASP A 102 34.52 -28.47 27.70
CA ASP A 102 35.17 -29.30 28.74
C ASP A 102 35.09 -28.71 30.16
N GLY A 103 34.80 -27.40 30.27
CA GLY A 103 34.69 -26.67 31.54
C GLY A 103 33.29 -26.64 32.16
N GLN A 104 32.35 -27.44 31.65
CA GLN A 104 30.95 -27.43 32.11
C GLN A 104 30.79 -28.23 33.42
N VAL A 105 30.21 -27.61 34.45
CA VAL A 105 29.98 -28.24 35.76
C VAL A 105 29.03 -29.43 35.63
N SER A 106 29.39 -30.57 36.24
CA SER A 106 28.54 -31.77 36.27
C SER A 106 27.23 -31.51 37.01
N GLY A 107 26.09 -31.84 36.38
CA GLY A 107 24.76 -31.60 36.91
C GLY A 107 23.72 -31.33 35.82
N ASN A 108 22.52 -30.91 36.24
CA ASN A 108 21.46 -30.53 35.31
C ASN A 108 21.82 -29.19 34.63
N SER A 109 21.74 -29.16 33.30
CA SER A 109 21.95 -27.98 32.46
C SER A 109 20.75 -27.76 31.56
N THR A 110 20.48 -26.52 31.17
CA THR A 110 19.48 -26.18 30.15
C THR A 110 20.18 -25.88 28.83
N LEU A 111 19.70 -26.52 27.77
CA LEU A 111 19.99 -26.15 26.38
C LEU A 111 18.94 -25.15 25.93
N SER A 112 19.38 -23.93 25.61
CA SER A 112 18.52 -22.82 25.22
C SER A 112 18.69 -22.47 23.75
N VAL A 113 17.55 -22.20 23.09
CA VAL A 113 17.45 -21.77 21.69
C VAL A 113 16.85 -20.38 21.65
N ALA A 114 17.61 -19.40 21.18
CA ALA A 114 17.11 -18.09 20.79
C ALA A 114 16.84 -18.09 19.28
N HIS A 115 15.56 -18.02 18.89
CA HIS A 115 15.13 -17.98 17.49
C HIS A 115 14.71 -16.57 17.07
N PHE A 116 15.32 -16.07 16.00
CA PHE A 116 15.02 -14.78 15.38
C PHE A 116 14.25 -14.98 14.07
N TYR A 117 13.08 -14.36 13.97
CA TYR A 117 12.21 -14.45 12.79
C TYR A 117 11.49 -13.12 12.49
N LEU A 118 10.97 -13.03 11.27
CA LEU A 118 10.18 -11.91 10.76
C LEU A 118 8.74 -12.36 10.49
N VAL A 119 7.73 -11.57 10.85
CA VAL A 119 6.30 -11.83 10.55
C VAL A 119 5.80 -10.75 9.58
N GLY A 120 5.08 -11.10 8.50
CA GLY A 120 4.51 -10.11 7.55
C GLY A 120 3.08 -9.69 7.95
N SER A 121 2.62 -8.43 7.82
CA SER A 121 2.99 -7.36 6.89
C SER A 121 3.30 -6.01 7.55
N ILE A 122 4.33 -5.31 7.03
CA ILE A 122 4.71 -3.91 7.30
C ILE A 122 5.37 -3.68 8.68
N SER A 123 6.69 -3.50 8.63
CA SER A 123 7.56 -2.75 9.54
C SER A 123 7.64 -3.04 11.05
N ASP A 124 7.11 -4.14 11.57
CA ASP A 124 7.26 -4.41 13.01
C ASP A 124 8.25 -5.54 13.28
N GLY A 125 9.47 -5.16 13.68
CA GLY A 125 10.40 -5.89 14.55
C GLY A 125 10.94 -7.27 14.13
N THR A 126 12.22 -7.52 14.41
CA THR A 126 12.71 -8.89 14.61
C THR A 126 12.17 -9.40 15.94
N HIS A 127 11.44 -10.51 15.93
CA HIS A 127 10.93 -11.14 17.14
C HIS A 127 11.91 -12.22 17.63
N LEU A 128 12.08 -12.30 18.94
CA LEU A 128 12.89 -13.31 19.63
C LEU A 128 11.96 -14.23 20.43
N MET A 129 12.09 -15.54 20.20
CA MET A 129 11.50 -16.57 21.04
C MET A 129 12.64 -17.37 21.68
N ASN A 130 12.60 -17.56 22.99
CA ASN A 130 13.51 -18.43 23.73
C ASN A 130 12.80 -19.74 24.05
N MET A 131 13.46 -20.87 23.81
CA MET A 131 12.96 -22.18 24.18
C MET A 131 14.07 -23.02 24.81
N ASP A 132 13.75 -23.72 25.89
CA ASP A 132 14.74 -24.43 26.71
C ASP A 132 14.39 -25.91 26.87
N VAL A 133 15.41 -26.77 26.89
CA VAL A 133 15.31 -28.19 27.23
C VAL A 133 16.34 -28.55 28.30
N CYS A 134 15.92 -29.23 29.36
CA CYS A 134 16.83 -29.73 30.40
C CYS A 134 17.57 -30.98 29.92
N ILE A 135 18.89 -31.01 30.11
CA ILE A 135 19.80 -32.13 29.82
C ILE A 135 20.72 -32.34 31.03
N SER A 136 21.20 -33.56 31.22
CA SER A 136 22.07 -33.88 32.36
C SER A 136 23.51 -34.13 31.89
N ILE A 137 24.49 -33.48 32.50
CA ILE A 137 25.90 -33.61 32.12
C ILE A 137 26.68 -34.31 33.24
N TYR A 138 27.33 -35.42 32.94
CA TYR A 138 28.13 -36.18 33.91
C TYR A 138 29.48 -36.61 33.33
N GLU A 139 30.53 -36.48 34.12
CA GLU A 139 31.92 -36.86 33.76
C GLU A 139 32.14 -38.38 33.68
N ASN A 140 31.33 -39.19 34.36
CA ASN A 140 31.52 -40.65 34.42
C ASN A 140 30.19 -41.41 34.35
N SER A 141 30.18 -42.51 33.58
CA SER A 141 29.01 -43.38 33.38
C SER A 141 28.52 -44.10 34.64
N GLU A 142 29.29 -44.10 35.73
CA GLU A 142 28.94 -44.74 37.01
C GLU A 142 28.06 -43.87 37.93
N ILE A 143 27.98 -42.55 37.68
CA ILE A 143 27.13 -41.62 38.46
C ILE A 143 25.65 -41.70 38.01
N ARG A 144 25.37 -42.35 36.87
CA ARG A 144 24.03 -42.51 36.27
C ARG A 144 22.98 -43.12 37.20
N LEU A 145 23.35 -44.13 38.00
CA LEU A 145 22.39 -44.89 38.82
C LEU A 145 21.94 -44.16 40.11
N ALA A 146 22.66 -43.11 40.53
CA ALA A 146 22.29 -42.35 41.73
C ALA A 146 21.29 -41.20 41.44
N ALA A 147 21.29 -40.67 40.20
CA ALA A 147 20.48 -39.50 39.82
C ALA A 147 19.04 -39.84 39.36
N GLU A 148 18.75 -41.10 38.98
CA GLU A 148 17.40 -41.52 38.55
C GLU A 148 16.36 -41.53 39.69
N ARG A 149 16.77 -41.39 40.96
CA ARG A 149 15.86 -41.40 42.12
C ARG A 149 15.29 -40.05 42.54
N THR A 150 15.73 -38.92 41.96
CA THR A 150 15.35 -37.57 42.42
C THR A 150 14.71 -36.65 41.36
N ASN A 151 14.55 -37.10 40.10
CA ASN A 151 14.05 -36.24 39.03
C ASN A 151 12.51 -36.19 38.97
N ARG A 152 11.90 -35.19 39.62
CA ARG A 152 10.48 -34.81 39.47
C ARG A 152 10.25 -33.35 39.07
N ILE A 153 11.28 -32.65 38.56
CA ILE A 153 11.25 -31.18 38.45
C ILE A 153 11.17 -30.65 37.00
N CYS A 154 11.28 -31.49 35.97
CA CYS A 154 11.42 -31.00 34.59
C CYS A 154 10.10 -30.74 33.81
N ASP A 155 8.91 -30.90 34.42
CA ASP A 155 7.64 -30.92 33.69
C ASP A 155 6.83 -29.59 33.66
N LEU A 156 7.38 -28.44 34.08
CA LEU A 156 6.56 -27.22 34.18
C LEU A 156 7.14 -25.95 33.52
N HIS A 157 6.42 -25.52 32.48
CA HIS A 157 6.05 -24.14 32.09
C HIS A 157 7.03 -23.29 31.25
N ALA A 158 6.62 -23.05 30.00
CA ALA A 158 7.12 -22.00 29.12
C ALA A 158 6.19 -20.76 29.19
N GLN A 159 6.72 -19.59 29.56
CA GLN A 159 6.07 -18.28 29.37
C GLN A 159 7.12 -17.18 29.11
N PRO A 160 6.94 -16.29 28.11
CA PRO A 160 7.86 -15.19 27.85
C PRO A 160 7.39 -13.88 28.51
N LEU A 161 8.28 -13.17 29.18
CA LEU A 161 8.07 -11.81 29.72
C LEU A 161 9.18 -10.86 29.26
N SER A 162 8.80 -9.61 29.01
CA SER A 162 9.55 -8.59 28.28
C SER A 162 10.07 -7.43 29.17
N LEU A 163 11.18 -6.82 28.72
CA LEU A 163 11.79 -5.50 29.06
C LEU A 163 12.68 -5.43 30.32
N PRO A 164 13.50 -4.36 30.51
CA PRO A 164 14.49 -3.74 29.61
C PRO A 164 15.90 -3.74 30.27
N PHE A 165 16.99 -3.71 29.50
CA PHE A 165 18.36 -3.69 30.04
C PHE A 165 19.10 -2.39 29.71
N SER A 166 19.57 -1.71 30.75
CA SER A 166 20.78 -0.88 30.76
C SER A 166 21.48 -1.18 32.10
N PRO A 167 22.80 -1.42 32.13
CA PRO A 167 23.69 -0.30 32.43
C PRO A 167 25.07 -0.38 31.73
N GLN A 168 25.73 0.77 31.71
CA GLN A 168 27.09 0.99 31.24
C GLN A 168 28.15 0.42 32.19
N VAL A 169 29.30 0.04 31.63
CA VAL A 169 30.59 0.00 32.33
C VAL A 169 31.70 0.43 31.34
N PRO A 170 32.73 1.17 31.80
CA PRO A 170 33.62 1.95 30.94
C PRO A 170 34.82 1.12 30.47
N TYR A 171 35.31 1.38 29.26
CA TYR A 171 36.54 0.81 28.74
C TYR A 171 37.63 1.88 28.68
N THR A 172 38.77 1.60 29.32
CA THR A 172 39.98 2.42 29.26
C THR A 172 40.82 2.06 28.04
N GLU A 173 41.07 3.06 27.19
CA GLU A 173 42.28 3.35 26.38
C GLU A 173 43.56 2.57 26.77
N ASN A 174 44.52 2.19 25.92
CA ASN A 174 44.89 2.44 24.51
C ASN A 174 45.97 1.41 24.13
N THR A 175 45.95 0.86 22.92
CA THR A 175 47.17 0.61 22.11
C THR A 175 46.82 0.57 20.62
N ASN A 176 47.41 1.47 19.84
CA ASN A 176 47.36 1.46 18.38
C ASN A 176 48.04 0.21 17.82
N PRO A 177 47.48 -0.35 16.74
CA PRO A 177 48.31 -0.71 15.60
C PRO A 177 47.74 -0.10 14.33
N THR A 178 48.59 0.68 13.66
CA THR A 178 48.50 0.98 12.24
C THR A 178 48.50 -0.32 11.43
N ALA A 179 47.33 -0.74 10.95
CA ALA A 179 47.14 -1.63 9.81
C ALA A 179 45.65 -1.66 9.46
N ASP A 180 45.31 -1.31 8.22
CA ASP A 180 44.16 -1.78 7.46
C ASP A 180 42.83 -1.93 8.22
N VAL A 181 42.13 -0.81 8.43
CA VAL A 181 40.73 -0.84 8.91
C VAL A 181 39.79 -1.09 7.73
N ASP A 182 39.91 -2.27 7.12
CA ASP A 182 38.91 -2.87 6.23
C ASP A 182 38.28 -4.12 6.88
N ASP A 183 38.45 -4.31 8.19
CA ASP A 183 37.96 -5.47 8.96
C ASP A 183 36.82 -5.12 9.94
N LEU A 184 35.89 -4.28 9.49
CA LEU A 184 34.60 -4.12 10.17
C LEU A 184 33.61 -5.18 9.67
N LYS A 185 33.53 -6.28 10.44
CA LYS A 185 32.29 -7.01 10.76
C LYS A 185 31.30 -7.09 9.60
N MET A 186 31.45 -8.11 8.75
CA MET A 186 30.66 -8.33 7.53
C MET A 186 29.16 -7.96 7.69
N PRO A 187 28.65 -6.93 6.98
CA PRO A 187 27.23 -6.79 6.76
C PRO A 187 26.89 -7.80 5.65
N PHE A 188 26.32 -8.97 6.00
CA PHE A 188 26.11 -10.12 5.12
C PHE A 188 25.22 -9.89 3.87
N VAL A 189 24.90 -8.65 3.50
CA VAL A 189 24.12 -8.31 2.30
C VAL A 189 25.01 -7.58 1.30
N LYS A 190 25.30 -8.25 0.18
CA LYS A 190 25.94 -7.62 -0.99
C LYS A 190 25.19 -6.35 -1.37
N LYS A 191 25.88 -5.21 -1.40
CA LYS A 191 25.31 -3.93 -1.81
C LYS A 191 24.83 -4.00 -3.27
N GLN A 192 23.53 -4.22 -3.47
CA GLN A 192 22.91 -4.38 -4.79
C GLN A 192 22.92 -3.07 -5.59
N LYS A 193 22.66 -1.94 -4.93
CA LYS A 193 22.68 -0.59 -5.51
C LYS A 193 24.08 0.04 -5.39
N SER A 194 25.04 -0.54 -6.09
CA SER A 194 26.43 -0.04 -6.16
C SER A 194 26.58 1.05 -7.23
N ASN A 195 27.74 1.73 -7.25
CA ASN A 195 28.05 2.70 -8.32
C ASN A 195 28.00 2.05 -9.71
N ALA A 196 28.44 0.79 -9.81
CA ALA A 196 28.36 -0.01 -11.04
C ALA A 196 26.92 -0.34 -11.46
N TYR A 197 25.99 -0.47 -10.50
CA TYR A 197 24.56 -0.59 -10.80
C TYR A 197 24.03 0.72 -11.40
N PHE A 198 24.29 1.87 -10.76
CA PHE A 198 23.76 3.16 -11.20
C PHE A 198 24.32 3.60 -12.55
N SER A 199 25.59 3.29 -12.87
CA SER A 199 26.17 3.59 -14.18
C SER A 199 25.50 2.85 -15.33
N ARG A 200 24.91 1.68 -15.07
CA ARG A 200 24.21 0.84 -16.05
C ARG A 200 22.69 0.94 -15.96
N PHE A 201 22.16 1.62 -14.93
CA PHE A 201 20.72 1.70 -14.69
C PHE A 201 20.04 2.64 -15.69
N GLN A 202 19.29 2.06 -16.63
CA GLN A 202 18.50 2.84 -17.58
C GLN A 202 17.17 3.25 -16.97
N VAL A 203 17.02 4.56 -16.70
CA VAL A 203 15.76 5.12 -16.21
C VAL A 203 14.65 5.03 -17.24
N LYS A 204 13.44 4.66 -16.81
CA LYS A 204 12.24 4.77 -17.65
C LYS A 204 11.82 6.24 -17.81
N TYR A 205 10.98 6.54 -18.80
CA TYR A 205 10.46 7.89 -19.02
C TYR A 205 9.81 8.48 -17.76
N ARG A 206 9.94 9.80 -17.56
CA ARG A 206 9.50 10.52 -16.35
C ARG A 206 8.10 10.10 -15.87
N ARG A 207 7.07 10.17 -16.74
CA ARG A 207 5.68 9.83 -16.38
C ARG A 207 5.45 8.35 -16.06
N ARG A 208 6.33 7.45 -16.53
CA ARG A 208 6.29 6.02 -16.18
C ARG A 208 6.86 5.79 -14.78
N ARG A 209 7.91 6.53 -14.42
CA ARG A 209 8.49 6.54 -13.06
C ARG A 209 7.51 7.13 -12.05
N GLU A 210 6.79 8.18 -12.42
CA GLU A 210 5.71 8.76 -11.60
C GLU A 210 4.44 7.89 -11.57
N GLY A 211 4.36 6.80 -12.33
CA GLY A 211 3.18 5.94 -12.36
C GLY A 211 1.91 6.62 -12.92
N LYS A 212 2.04 7.63 -13.78
CA LYS A 212 0.90 8.42 -14.30
C LYS A 212 0.47 8.05 -15.72
N THR A 213 1.31 7.33 -16.46
CA THR A 213 1.05 7.04 -17.87
C THR A 213 1.65 5.71 -18.28
N ASP A 214 0.80 4.88 -18.88
CA ASP A 214 1.24 3.77 -19.70
C ASP A 214 1.52 4.28 -21.13
N TYR A 215 2.78 4.20 -21.53
CA TYR A 215 3.22 4.62 -22.87
C TYR A 215 2.78 3.65 -23.97
N TYR A 216 2.48 2.40 -23.64
CA TYR A 216 1.98 1.44 -24.61
C TYR A 216 0.58 1.80 -25.10
N ALA A 217 -0.36 1.98 -24.16
CA ALA A 217 -1.70 2.48 -24.46
C ALA A 217 -1.65 3.87 -25.12
N ARG A 218 -0.84 4.79 -24.58
CA ARG A 218 -0.71 6.14 -25.12
C ARG A 218 -0.24 6.15 -26.57
N LYS A 219 0.79 5.38 -26.93
CA LYS A 219 1.30 5.29 -28.31
C LYS A 219 0.18 4.94 -29.29
N ARG A 220 -0.63 3.93 -28.98
CA ARG A 220 -1.74 3.48 -29.84
C ARG A 220 -2.86 4.53 -29.96
N LEU A 221 -3.15 5.23 -28.87
CA LEU A 221 -4.16 6.29 -28.87
C LEU A 221 -3.74 7.52 -29.68
N ILE A 222 -2.49 7.99 -29.54
CA ILE A 222 -2.05 9.25 -30.16
C ILE A 222 -1.56 9.10 -31.60
N THR A 223 -1.09 7.91 -32.00
CA THR A 223 -0.52 7.72 -33.34
C THR A 223 -1.62 7.92 -34.38
N GLN A 224 -1.36 8.82 -35.32
CA GLN A 224 -2.20 9.11 -36.48
C GLN A 224 -1.54 8.54 -37.74
N ALA A 225 -2.35 8.12 -38.70
CA ALA A 225 -1.83 7.68 -39.99
C ALA A 225 -1.18 8.85 -40.73
N LYS A 226 0.01 8.64 -41.31
CA LYS A 226 0.80 9.70 -41.95
C LYS A 226 0.11 10.34 -43.16
N ASN A 227 -0.77 9.60 -43.84
CA ASN A 227 -1.60 10.11 -44.93
C ASN A 227 -2.67 11.13 -44.51
N LYS A 228 -2.92 11.29 -43.19
CA LYS A 228 -3.77 12.35 -42.65
C LYS A 228 -3.01 13.63 -42.32
N TYR A 229 -1.70 13.68 -42.62
CA TYR A 229 -0.82 14.84 -42.45
C TYR A 229 -0.97 15.49 -41.07
N ASN A 230 -1.40 16.75 -41.01
CA ASN A 230 -1.51 17.55 -39.80
C ASN A 230 -2.90 17.45 -39.13
N ALA A 231 -3.77 16.53 -39.57
CA ALA A 231 -5.09 16.37 -38.98
C ALA A 231 -4.97 15.85 -37.52
N PRO A 232 -5.38 16.64 -36.52
CA PRO A 232 -5.25 16.25 -35.13
C PRO A 232 -6.13 15.05 -34.79
N LYS A 233 -5.58 14.12 -34.00
CA LYS A 233 -6.33 13.00 -33.43
C LYS A 233 -6.78 13.37 -32.01
N TYR A 234 -8.05 13.67 -31.86
CA TYR A 234 -8.64 14.09 -30.59
C TYR A 234 -8.92 12.90 -29.67
N ARG A 235 -8.64 13.08 -28.38
CA ARG A 235 -8.93 12.12 -27.32
C ARG A 235 -9.67 12.79 -26.17
N LEU A 236 -10.68 12.11 -25.64
CA LEU A 236 -11.38 12.46 -24.41
C LEU A 236 -10.62 11.84 -23.24
N VAL A 237 -9.79 12.66 -22.59
CA VAL A 237 -9.02 12.29 -21.41
C VAL A 237 -9.91 12.44 -20.18
N VAL A 238 -10.27 11.31 -19.57
CA VAL A 238 -11.05 11.30 -18.32
C VAL A 238 -10.14 10.91 -17.17
N ARG A 239 -10.10 11.75 -16.12
CA ARG A 239 -9.27 11.52 -14.93
C ARG A 239 -10.08 11.74 -13.66
N PHE A 240 -9.97 10.79 -12.76
CA PHE A 240 -10.56 10.86 -11.43
C PHE A 240 -9.48 11.15 -10.41
N THR A 241 -9.70 12.17 -9.61
CA THR A 241 -9.00 12.37 -8.33
C THR A 241 -9.92 11.88 -7.20
N ASN A 242 -9.52 12.07 -5.94
CA ASN A 242 -10.35 11.68 -4.80
C ASN A 242 -11.58 12.57 -4.62
N LYS A 243 -11.55 13.82 -5.09
CA LYS A 243 -12.62 14.81 -4.85
C LYS A 243 -13.22 15.43 -6.12
N GLN A 244 -12.60 15.23 -7.27
CA GLN A 244 -13.03 15.83 -8.54
C GLN A 244 -12.82 14.90 -9.73
N ILE A 245 -13.67 15.07 -10.73
CA ILE A 245 -13.61 14.47 -12.06
C ILE A 245 -13.11 15.54 -13.03
N ILE A 246 -12.19 15.16 -13.91
CA ILE A 246 -11.59 16.04 -14.90
C ILE A 246 -11.78 15.39 -16.26
N VAL A 247 -12.48 16.09 -17.16
CA VAL A 247 -12.72 15.65 -18.54
C VAL A 247 -12.11 16.69 -19.48
N GLN A 248 -11.22 16.24 -20.37
CA GLN A 248 -10.52 17.12 -21.29
C GLN A 248 -10.51 16.52 -22.69
N ILE A 249 -10.75 17.34 -23.70
CA ILE A 249 -10.51 16.98 -25.10
C ILE A 249 -9.11 17.46 -25.46
N VAL A 250 -8.25 16.53 -25.85
CA VAL A 250 -6.81 16.78 -26.02
C VAL A 250 -6.34 16.20 -27.35
N TYR A 251 -5.38 16.84 -27.99
CA TYR A 251 -4.64 16.28 -29.11
C TYR A 251 -3.14 16.43 -28.88
N ALA A 252 -2.33 15.56 -29.49
CA ALA A 252 -0.87 15.56 -29.31
C ALA A 252 -0.17 16.43 -30.35
N ARG A 253 0.84 17.20 -29.93
CA ARG A 253 1.83 17.87 -30.78
C ARG A 253 3.25 17.54 -30.28
N LEU A 254 4.27 17.93 -31.04
CA LEU A 254 5.68 17.66 -30.70
C LEU A 254 6.12 18.32 -29.38
N GLN A 255 5.70 19.57 -29.13
CA GLN A 255 6.00 20.27 -27.87
C GLN A 255 5.30 19.66 -26.65
N GLY A 256 4.13 19.05 -26.89
CA GLY A 256 3.28 18.55 -25.82
C GLY A 256 1.83 18.39 -26.27
N ASP A 257 0.98 18.07 -25.30
CA ASP A 257 -0.45 17.92 -25.51
C ASP A 257 -1.14 19.28 -25.45
N PHE A 258 -2.05 19.53 -26.40
CA PHE A 258 -2.84 20.75 -26.45
C PHE A 258 -4.28 20.40 -26.04
N VAL A 259 -4.79 21.13 -25.05
CA VAL A 259 -6.17 20.97 -24.56
C VAL A 259 -7.09 21.83 -25.43
N PHE A 260 -8.05 21.20 -26.08
CA PHE A 260 -9.04 21.88 -26.91
C PHE A 260 -10.20 22.45 -26.08
N ALA A 261 -10.76 21.62 -25.19
CA ALA A 261 -11.82 21.95 -24.24
C ALA A 261 -11.59 21.18 -22.94
N ALA A 262 -12.03 21.75 -21.82
CA ALA A 262 -11.93 21.14 -20.50
C ALA A 262 -13.19 21.42 -19.67
N ALA A 263 -13.56 20.45 -18.83
CA ALA A 263 -14.59 20.57 -17.83
C ALA A 263 -14.16 19.83 -16.56
N THR A 264 -14.51 20.37 -15.40
CA THR A 264 -14.23 19.75 -14.11
C THR A 264 -15.49 19.69 -13.25
N SER A 265 -15.61 18.67 -12.39
CA SER A 265 -16.81 18.53 -11.54
C SER A 265 -16.95 19.66 -10.52
N LYS A 266 -15.89 20.41 -10.23
CA LYS A 266 -15.93 21.61 -9.39
C LYS A 266 -16.76 22.74 -9.97
N GLU A 267 -17.06 22.69 -11.26
CA GLU A 267 -17.89 23.70 -11.93
C GLU A 267 -19.37 23.31 -11.92
N LEU A 268 -19.71 22.07 -11.56
CA LEU A 268 -21.08 21.58 -11.51
C LEU A 268 -22.00 22.27 -10.48
N PRO A 269 -21.51 22.78 -9.32
CA PRO A 269 -22.34 23.56 -8.40
C PRO A 269 -23.01 24.78 -9.06
N ARG A 270 -22.39 25.33 -10.10
CA ARG A 270 -22.99 26.42 -10.89
C ARG A 270 -24.30 26.03 -11.58
N TYR A 271 -24.45 24.74 -11.89
CA TYR A 271 -25.60 24.18 -12.58
C TYR A 271 -26.56 23.46 -11.61
N GLY A 272 -26.39 23.63 -10.28
CA GLY A 272 -27.27 23.05 -9.26
C GLY A 272 -26.77 21.77 -8.60
N ILE A 273 -25.65 21.18 -9.05
CA ILE A 273 -25.09 19.96 -8.43
C ILE A 273 -24.02 20.34 -7.40
N ASN A 274 -24.43 20.50 -6.15
CA ASN A 274 -23.53 20.89 -5.05
C ASN A 274 -22.79 19.69 -4.44
N HIS A 275 -23.45 18.54 -4.35
CA HIS A 275 -22.93 17.34 -3.70
C HIS A 275 -22.53 16.25 -4.70
N GLY A 276 -21.84 15.22 -4.21
CA GLY A 276 -21.60 14.02 -5.01
C GLY A 276 -20.67 14.20 -6.21
N LEU A 277 -19.73 15.16 -6.19
CA LEU A 277 -18.88 15.54 -7.35
C LEU A 277 -17.95 14.45 -7.92
N THR A 278 -18.02 13.23 -7.41
CA THR A 278 -17.24 12.08 -7.91
C THR A 278 -18.09 10.84 -8.20
N ASN A 279 -19.41 10.87 -8.07
CA ASN A 279 -20.26 9.73 -8.40
C ASN A 279 -20.35 9.50 -9.93
N TRP A 280 -21.16 8.53 -10.35
CA TRP A 280 -21.34 8.21 -11.77
C TRP A 280 -22.12 9.31 -12.51
N THR A 281 -23.16 9.88 -11.90
CA THR A 281 -23.96 10.98 -12.47
C THR A 281 -23.14 12.25 -12.70
N ALA A 282 -22.30 12.65 -11.74
CA ALA A 282 -21.39 13.78 -11.91
C ALA A 282 -20.35 13.51 -13.01
N ALA A 283 -19.95 12.25 -13.21
CA ALA A 283 -19.12 11.88 -14.36
C ALA A 283 -19.86 12.15 -15.67
N TYR A 284 -21.11 11.72 -15.77
CA TYR A 284 -21.98 12.00 -16.91
C TYR A 284 -22.14 13.50 -17.15
N ALA A 285 -22.51 14.28 -16.14
CA ALA A 285 -22.67 15.73 -16.20
C ALA A 285 -21.39 16.44 -16.68
N THR A 286 -20.21 16.06 -16.16
CA THR A 286 -18.93 16.64 -16.60
C THR A 286 -18.58 16.28 -18.04
N GLY A 287 -18.93 15.08 -18.49
CA GLY A 287 -18.79 14.64 -19.89
C GLY A 287 -19.65 15.50 -20.83
N LEU A 288 -20.93 15.67 -20.47
CA LEU A 288 -21.90 16.49 -21.20
C LEU A 288 -21.42 17.94 -21.32
N LEU A 289 -20.98 18.53 -20.21
CA LEU A 289 -20.44 19.89 -20.19
C LEU A 289 -19.20 20.05 -21.09
N CYS A 290 -18.29 19.08 -21.06
CA CYS A 290 -17.10 19.09 -21.93
C CYS A 290 -17.49 19.03 -23.42
N ALA A 291 -18.50 18.23 -23.76
CA ALA A 291 -18.98 18.07 -25.11
C ALA A 291 -19.64 19.35 -25.65
N ARG A 292 -20.56 19.95 -24.89
CA ARG A 292 -21.23 21.20 -25.28
C ARG A 292 -20.25 22.36 -25.45
N ARG A 293 -19.25 22.47 -24.57
CA ARG A 293 -18.15 23.44 -24.73
C ARG A 293 -17.39 23.27 -26.03
N ALA A 294 -17.05 22.03 -26.36
CA ALA A 294 -16.29 21.73 -27.56
C ALA A 294 -17.09 22.03 -28.83
N LEU A 295 -18.37 21.66 -28.86
CA LEU A 295 -19.25 21.92 -30.00
C LEU A 295 -19.55 23.41 -30.16
N THR A 296 -19.80 24.14 -29.08
CA THR A 296 -19.99 25.60 -29.11
C THR A 296 -18.76 26.29 -29.68
N LYS A 297 -17.56 25.87 -29.27
CA LYS A 297 -16.29 26.40 -29.79
C LYS A 297 -16.07 26.10 -31.28
N LEU A 298 -16.68 25.03 -31.80
CA LEU A 298 -16.63 24.65 -33.22
C LEU A 298 -17.80 25.22 -34.04
N GLY A 299 -18.80 25.85 -33.41
CA GLY A 299 -20.03 26.27 -34.09
C GLY A 299 -20.91 25.10 -34.54
N LEU A 300 -20.85 23.97 -33.83
CA LEU A 300 -21.57 22.72 -34.15
C LEU A 300 -22.65 22.36 -33.12
N ALA A 301 -22.90 23.23 -32.14
CA ALA A 301 -23.83 22.95 -31.03
C ALA A 301 -25.27 22.70 -31.52
N ASP A 302 -25.75 23.51 -32.47
CA ASP A 302 -27.12 23.42 -32.98
C ASP A 302 -27.33 22.24 -33.93
N LYS A 303 -26.27 21.84 -34.64
CA LYS A 303 -26.31 20.73 -35.63
C LYS A 303 -26.28 19.37 -34.95
N TYR A 304 -25.45 19.24 -33.92
CA TYR A 304 -25.26 18.00 -33.18
C TYR A 304 -25.76 18.15 -31.76
N GLN A 305 -27.10 18.21 -31.64
CA GLN A 305 -27.77 18.32 -30.35
C GLN A 305 -27.67 17.03 -29.53
N GLY A 306 -27.40 15.88 -30.13
CA GLY A 306 -27.29 14.62 -29.40
C GLY A 306 -28.62 14.21 -28.75
N VAL A 307 -28.57 13.56 -27.60
CA VAL A 307 -29.77 13.12 -26.87
C VAL A 307 -30.12 14.17 -25.83
N GLU A 308 -31.31 14.78 -25.90
CA GLU A 308 -31.76 15.79 -24.94
C GLU A 308 -32.16 15.17 -23.60
N GLU A 309 -33.00 14.15 -23.67
CA GLU A 309 -33.46 13.38 -22.53
C GLU A 309 -32.80 12.00 -22.51
N PRO A 310 -31.90 11.72 -21.55
CA PRO A 310 -31.20 10.44 -21.54
C PRO A 310 -32.16 9.30 -21.18
N THR A 311 -32.50 8.48 -22.18
CA THR A 311 -33.32 7.26 -22.04
C THR A 311 -32.52 6.07 -21.53
N GLY A 312 -31.19 6.13 -21.53
CA GLY A 312 -30.31 5.01 -21.19
C GLY A 312 -29.91 4.16 -22.39
N GLU A 313 -30.46 4.41 -23.58
CA GLU A 313 -30.08 3.72 -24.80
C GLU A 313 -28.76 4.26 -25.38
N ILE A 314 -28.05 3.43 -26.15
CA ILE A 314 -26.79 3.82 -26.78
C ILE A 314 -27.06 4.32 -28.18
N THR A 315 -27.03 5.64 -28.32
CA THR A 315 -27.05 6.32 -29.59
C THR A 315 -25.66 6.89 -29.88
N LEU A 316 -25.15 6.59 -31.07
CA LEU A 316 -23.94 7.22 -31.59
C LEU A 316 -24.35 8.37 -32.49
N THR A 317 -23.67 9.50 -32.39
CA THR A 317 -23.94 10.65 -33.27
C THR A 317 -23.54 10.31 -34.70
N GLU A 318 -24.51 10.19 -35.59
CA GLU A 318 -24.29 9.91 -37.00
C GLU A 318 -23.99 11.18 -37.79
N ALA A 319 -23.50 11.03 -39.03
CA ALA A 319 -23.38 12.17 -39.92
C ALA A 319 -24.77 12.63 -40.34
N LEU A 320 -24.95 13.93 -40.55
CA LEU A 320 -26.18 14.44 -41.13
C LEU A 320 -26.20 14.07 -42.63
N ASP A 321 -27.38 13.77 -43.15
CA ASP A 321 -27.57 13.34 -44.55
C ASP A 321 -27.41 14.47 -45.57
N ASP A 322 -27.33 15.72 -45.10
CA ASP A 322 -27.05 16.87 -45.95
C ASP A 322 -25.61 16.80 -46.50
N GLU A 323 -25.46 16.84 -47.84
CA GLU A 323 -24.16 16.65 -48.51
C GLU A 323 -23.07 17.64 -48.05
N ASP A 324 -23.46 18.84 -47.60
CA ASP A 324 -22.57 19.91 -47.13
C ASP A 324 -22.46 20.01 -45.60
N ALA A 325 -23.10 19.12 -44.82
CA ALA A 325 -23.02 19.18 -43.37
C ALA A 325 -21.62 18.76 -42.85
N PRO A 326 -21.02 19.52 -41.91
CA PRO A 326 -19.77 19.13 -41.30
C PRO A 326 -19.93 17.81 -40.54
N ARG A 327 -18.99 16.88 -40.70
CA ARG A 327 -19.00 15.59 -39.97
C ARG A 327 -19.01 15.77 -38.45
N PRO A 328 -19.58 14.81 -37.69
CA PRO A 328 -19.63 14.90 -36.23
C PRO A 328 -18.22 14.89 -35.64
N PHE A 329 -18.05 15.63 -34.55
CA PHE A 329 -16.75 15.77 -33.91
C PHE A 329 -16.29 14.44 -33.30
N LYS A 330 -15.24 13.84 -33.86
CA LYS A 330 -14.76 12.52 -33.47
C LYS A 330 -13.70 12.58 -32.37
N CYS A 331 -13.96 11.89 -31.26
CA CYS A 331 -13.02 11.74 -30.14
C CYS A 331 -12.81 10.27 -29.75
N PHE A 332 -11.62 9.94 -29.22
CA PHE A 332 -11.33 8.62 -28.67
C PHE A 332 -11.19 8.67 -27.15
N LEU A 333 -11.78 7.72 -26.42
CA LEU A 333 -11.65 7.67 -24.95
C LEU A 333 -10.22 7.34 -24.51
N ASP A 334 -9.63 8.17 -23.65
CA ASP A 334 -8.37 7.92 -22.95
C ASP A 334 -8.64 7.71 -21.45
N VAL A 335 -8.69 6.43 -21.08
CA VAL A 335 -8.92 5.94 -19.70
C VAL A 335 -7.67 6.09 -18.81
N GLY A 336 -6.49 6.25 -19.42
CA GLY A 336 -5.21 6.29 -18.71
C GLY A 336 -4.86 4.95 -18.07
N LEU A 337 -4.63 4.96 -16.75
CA LEU A 337 -4.30 3.77 -15.96
C LEU A 337 -5.51 3.19 -15.21
N ARG A 338 -6.71 3.74 -15.41
CA ARG A 338 -7.92 3.20 -14.79
C ARG A 338 -8.27 1.86 -15.42
N ARG A 339 -8.74 0.92 -14.60
CA ARG A 339 -9.23 -0.37 -15.08
C ARG A 339 -10.56 -0.18 -15.80
N THR A 340 -10.71 -0.83 -16.94
CA THR A 340 -11.94 -0.82 -17.76
C THR A 340 -12.91 -1.92 -17.29
N THR A 341 -13.44 -1.77 -16.08
CA THR A 341 -14.50 -2.65 -15.54
C THR A 341 -15.89 -2.17 -15.98
N THR A 342 -16.87 -3.06 -16.00
CA THR A 342 -18.29 -2.71 -16.09
C THR A 342 -18.66 -1.74 -14.96
N GLY A 343 -19.48 -0.73 -15.25
CA GLY A 343 -19.90 0.28 -14.28
C GLY A 343 -18.83 1.30 -13.87
N SER A 344 -17.64 1.28 -14.48
CA SER A 344 -16.63 2.29 -14.18
C SER A 344 -17.13 3.70 -14.54
N ARG A 345 -16.97 4.64 -13.60
CA ARG A 345 -17.35 6.06 -13.77
C ARG A 345 -16.72 6.73 -15.00
N VAL A 346 -15.59 6.21 -15.49
CA VAL A 346 -14.96 6.68 -16.73
C VAL A 346 -15.93 6.60 -17.91
N PHE A 347 -16.73 5.54 -17.94
CA PHE A 347 -17.72 5.33 -18.99
C PHE A 347 -18.95 6.22 -18.81
N GLY A 348 -19.29 6.64 -17.59
CA GLY A 348 -20.30 7.69 -17.36
C GLY A 348 -19.92 9.00 -18.03
N ALA A 349 -18.68 9.47 -17.85
CA ALA A 349 -18.19 10.67 -18.54
C ALA A 349 -18.12 10.52 -20.07
N MET A 350 -17.85 9.31 -20.55
CA MET A 350 -17.87 9.02 -21.98
C MET A 350 -19.30 9.05 -22.55
N LYS A 351 -20.28 8.48 -21.83
CA LYS A 351 -21.69 8.48 -22.19
C LYS A 351 -22.26 9.90 -22.22
N GLY A 352 -21.99 10.70 -21.18
CA GLY A 352 -22.38 12.11 -21.17
C GLY A 352 -21.77 12.92 -22.30
N ALA A 353 -20.52 12.64 -22.68
CA ALA A 353 -19.90 13.30 -23.83
C ALA A 353 -20.53 12.85 -25.17
N SER A 354 -20.92 11.57 -25.29
CA SER A 354 -21.63 11.03 -26.46
C SER A 354 -23.02 11.64 -26.62
N ASP A 355 -23.82 11.65 -25.55
CA ASP A 355 -25.15 12.26 -25.52
C ASP A 355 -25.09 13.78 -25.70
N GLY A 356 -23.94 14.38 -25.40
CA GLY A 356 -23.60 15.76 -25.70
C GLY A 356 -23.38 16.08 -27.18
N GLY A 357 -23.42 15.09 -28.08
CA GLY A 357 -23.27 15.26 -29.53
C GLY A 357 -21.86 15.03 -30.07
N ILE A 358 -20.91 14.55 -29.26
CA ILE A 358 -19.58 14.14 -29.73
C ILE A 358 -19.61 12.68 -30.15
N PHE A 359 -19.10 12.38 -31.33
CA PHE A 359 -18.94 11.00 -31.78
C PHE A 359 -17.75 10.33 -31.06
N ILE A 360 -18.04 9.43 -30.12
CA ILE A 360 -17.05 8.58 -29.46
C ILE A 360 -17.36 7.12 -29.81
N PRO A 361 -16.46 6.39 -30.50
CA PRO A 361 -16.71 4.99 -30.82
C PRO A 361 -16.60 4.14 -29.54
N HIS A 362 -17.71 3.50 -29.15
CA HIS A 362 -17.80 2.65 -27.97
C HIS A 362 -18.82 1.52 -28.14
N SER A 363 -18.86 0.60 -27.18
CA SER A 363 -19.81 -0.51 -27.13
C SER A 363 -20.49 -0.58 -25.77
N GLU A 364 -21.61 -1.30 -25.70
CA GLU A 364 -22.53 -1.33 -24.55
C GLU A 364 -21.97 -2.09 -23.34
N LYS A 365 -20.99 -2.96 -23.59
CA LYS A 365 -20.43 -3.96 -22.66
C LYS A 365 -19.84 -3.42 -21.35
N ARG A 366 -19.66 -2.12 -21.23
CA ARG A 366 -18.98 -1.49 -20.08
C ARG A 366 -19.88 -0.58 -19.26
N PHE A 367 -21.13 -0.42 -19.65
CA PHE A 367 -22.08 0.36 -18.87
C PHE A 367 -22.63 -0.42 -17.66
N PRO A 368 -23.08 0.29 -16.62
CA PRO A 368 -23.98 -0.30 -15.61
C PRO A 368 -25.20 -0.94 -16.30
N GLY A 369 -25.67 -2.07 -15.77
CA GLY A 369 -26.83 -2.79 -16.34
C GLY A 369 -26.50 -3.74 -17.50
N TYR A 370 -25.23 -3.81 -17.94
CA TYR A 370 -24.83 -4.82 -18.93
C TYR A 370 -24.65 -6.18 -18.26
N ASP A 371 -25.45 -7.15 -18.68
CA ASP A 371 -25.29 -8.53 -18.26
C ASP A 371 -24.40 -9.31 -19.24
N ILE A 372 -23.45 -10.06 -18.68
CA ILE A 372 -22.45 -10.81 -19.44
C ILE A 372 -23.07 -12.08 -20.03
N GLU A 373 -24.08 -12.64 -19.37
CA GLU A 373 -24.73 -13.90 -19.77
C GLU A 373 -25.71 -13.68 -20.91
N SER A 374 -26.69 -12.79 -20.73
CA SER A 374 -27.64 -12.40 -21.78
C SER A 374 -27.01 -11.56 -22.89
N LYS A 375 -25.87 -10.88 -22.61
CA LYS A 375 -25.20 -9.93 -23.51
C LYS A 375 -26.05 -8.72 -23.89
N GLU A 376 -27.10 -8.44 -23.13
CA GLU A 376 -28.01 -7.33 -23.32
C GLU A 376 -27.74 -6.22 -22.29
N LEU A 377 -28.05 -4.98 -22.68
CA LEU A 377 -27.98 -3.83 -21.80
C LEU A 377 -29.38 -3.51 -21.28
N ASP A 378 -29.52 -3.48 -19.97
CA ASP A 378 -30.69 -2.90 -19.32
C ASP A 378 -30.59 -1.36 -19.36
N ALA A 379 -31.38 -0.75 -20.25
CA ALA A 379 -31.45 0.70 -20.42
C ALA A 379 -32.06 1.40 -19.20
N GLU A 380 -32.95 0.74 -18.45
CA GLU A 380 -33.59 1.31 -17.27
C GLU A 380 -32.59 1.47 -16.13
N VAL A 381 -31.75 0.45 -15.91
CA VAL A 381 -30.64 0.54 -14.95
C VAL A 381 -29.68 1.66 -15.35
N LEU A 382 -29.32 1.77 -16.63
CA LEU A 382 -28.43 2.85 -17.06
C LEU A 382 -29.05 4.23 -16.85
N LYS A 383 -30.34 4.40 -17.17
CA LYS A 383 -31.10 5.63 -16.92
C LYS A 383 -31.09 6.01 -15.44
N LYS A 384 -31.34 5.05 -14.55
CA LYS A 384 -31.27 5.23 -13.09
C LYS A 384 -29.87 5.66 -12.63
N TYR A 385 -28.80 5.17 -13.27
CA TYR A 385 -27.44 5.64 -13.01
C TYR A 385 -27.18 7.07 -13.50
N ILE A 386 -27.85 7.52 -14.57
CA ILE A 386 -27.74 8.89 -15.12
C ILE A 386 -28.45 9.91 -14.24
N PHE A 387 -29.57 9.56 -13.61
CA PHE A 387 -30.32 10.45 -12.73
C PHE A 387 -29.99 10.30 -11.24
N GLY A 388 -29.16 9.32 -10.88
CA GLY A 388 -28.67 9.17 -9.50
C GLY A 388 -29.56 8.33 -8.61
N GLY A 389 -30.50 7.57 -9.18
CA GLY A 389 -31.36 6.67 -8.41
C GLY A 389 -30.59 5.63 -7.60
N HIS A 390 -29.41 5.18 -8.05
CA HIS A 390 -28.53 4.30 -7.25
C HIS A 390 -27.96 4.97 -5.99
N VAL A 391 -27.88 6.30 -5.97
CA VAL A 391 -27.49 7.06 -4.76
C VAL A 391 -28.71 7.23 -3.87
N ALA A 392 -29.88 7.53 -4.45
CA ALA A 392 -31.14 7.63 -3.71
C ALA A 392 -31.47 6.31 -2.97
N GLU A 393 -31.41 5.17 -3.66
CA GLU A 393 -31.61 3.85 -3.03
C GLU A 393 -30.58 3.56 -1.94
N TYR A 394 -29.34 4.02 -2.13
CA TYR A 394 -28.32 3.84 -1.11
C TYR A 394 -28.58 4.72 0.11
N MET A 395 -29.15 5.92 -0.07
CA MET A 395 -29.61 6.77 1.03
C MET A 395 -30.73 6.07 1.79
N GLU A 396 -31.79 5.62 1.10
CA GLU A 396 -32.93 4.92 1.70
C GLU A 396 -32.49 3.66 2.46
N SER A 397 -31.66 2.80 1.86
CA SER A 397 -31.16 1.58 2.52
C SER A 397 -30.36 1.88 3.79
N LEU A 398 -29.61 2.98 3.81
CA LEU A 398 -28.79 3.35 4.96
C LEU A 398 -29.63 4.00 6.07
N GLU A 399 -30.66 4.76 5.71
CA GLU A 399 -31.62 5.31 6.67
C GLU A 399 -32.37 4.20 7.41
N GLU A 400 -32.72 3.11 6.71
CA GLU A 400 -33.39 1.95 7.32
C GLU A 400 -32.45 1.07 8.15
N GLU A 401 -31.22 0.83 7.68
CA GLU A 401 -30.27 -0.09 8.34
C GLU A 401 -29.48 0.56 9.48
N ASP A 402 -28.91 1.76 9.27
CA ASP A 402 -27.95 2.39 10.16
C ASP A 402 -27.90 3.93 10.00
N ASP A 403 -28.71 4.63 10.79
CA ASP A 403 -28.79 6.10 10.83
C ASP A 403 -27.45 6.78 11.18
N GLU A 404 -26.57 6.15 11.97
CA GLU A 404 -25.25 6.74 12.27
C GLU A 404 -24.34 6.75 11.04
N ARG A 405 -24.33 5.66 10.27
CA ARG A 405 -23.62 5.59 8.99
C ARG A 405 -24.19 6.55 7.98
N PHE A 406 -25.51 6.67 7.92
CA PHE A 406 -26.19 7.61 7.03
C PHE A 406 -25.75 9.05 7.31
N LYS A 407 -25.83 9.50 8.57
CA LYS A 407 -25.37 10.83 9.00
C LYS A 407 -23.92 11.11 8.65
N LYS A 408 -23.04 10.11 8.79
CA LYS A 408 -21.62 10.26 8.44
C LYS A 408 -21.40 10.37 6.94
N GLN A 409 -22.02 9.49 6.16
CA GLN A 409 -21.82 9.38 4.71
C GLN A 409 -22.45 10.56 3.95
N PHE A 410 -23.64 10.99 4.37
CA PHE A 410 -24.45 12.01 3.71
C PHE A 410 -24.56 13.32 4.52
N SER A 411 -23.64 13.56 5.45
CA SER A 411 -23.58 14.78 6.28
C SER A 411 -23.77 16.08 5.50
N THR A 412 -23.19 16.20 4.31
CA THR A 412 -23.35 17.40 3.47
C THR A 412 -24.74 17.51 2.84
N TYR A 413 -25.36 16.38 2.48
CA TYR A 413 -26.71 16.36 1.92
C TYR A 413 -27.73 16.76 3.00
N LEU A 414 -27.55 16.25 4.22
CA LEU A 414 -28.36 16.61 5.38
C LEU A 414 -28.24 18.09 5.77
N ALA A 415 -27.04 18.68 5.64
CA ALA A 415 -26.82 20.09 5.93
C ALA A 415 -27.60 21.01 4.97
N ASP A 416 -27.73 20.61 3.71
CA ASP A 416 -28.45 21.38 2.68
C ASP A 416 -29.91 20.92 2.51
N GLY A 417 -30.36 19.94 3.30
CA GLY A 417 -31.74 19.44 3.33
C GLY A 417 -32.15 18.61 2.10
N VAL A 418 -31.20 18.02 1.38
CA VAL A 418 -31.45 17.29 0.12
C VAL A 418 -31.73 15.81 0.39
N GLY A 419 -32.94 15.36 0.05
CA GLY A 419 -33.36 13.95 0.15
C GLY A 419 -33.03 13.10 -1.08
N GLY A 420 -33.30 11.80 -1.01
CA GLY A 420 -33.10 10.85 -2.13
C GLY A 420 -33.99 11.13 -3.33
N GLU A 421 -35.25 11.48 -3.10
CA GLU A 421 -36.25 11.77 -4.16
C GLU A 421 -35.88 13.00 -5.01
N GLU A 422 -35.32 14.03 -4.39
CA GLU A 422 -34.97 15.29 -5.05
C GLU A 422 -33.77 15.17 -5.99
N LEU A 423 -32.97 14.10 -5.88
CA LEU A 423 -31.76 13.92 -6.69
C LEU A 423 -32.04 13.88 -8.18
N GLU A 424 -33.10 13.19 -8.61
CA GLU A 424 -33.43 13.08 -10.04
C GLU A 424 -33.70 14.47 -10.64
N GLU A 425 -34.48 15.29 -9.94
CA GLU A 425 -34.82 16.64 -10.39
C GLU A 425 -33.60 17.55 -10.46
N ILE A 426 -32.71 17.48 -9.46
CA ILE A 426 -31.45 18.23 -9.45
C ILE A 426 -30.61 17.91 -10.70
N TYR A 427 -30.45 16.62 -11.06
CA TYR A 427 -29.67 16.25 -12.24
C TYR A 427 -30.37 16.63 -13.54
N ARG A 428 -31.70 16.48 -13.63
CA ARG A 428 -32.48 16.89 -14.82
C ARG A 428 -32.33 18.38 -15.10
N ASN A 429 -32.50 19.22 -14.06
CA ASN A 429 -32.32 20.67 -14.14
C ASN A 429 -30.88 21.04 -14.51
N ALA A 430 -29.90 20.35 -13.93
CA ALA A 430 -28.49 20.57 -14.26
C ALA A 430 -28.17 20.24 -15.73
N TYR A 431 -28.74 19.18 -16.29
CA TYR A 431 -28.53 18.83 -17.70
C TYR A 431 -29.14 19.87 -18.65
N ALA A 432 -30.30 20.43 -18.32
CA ALA A 432 -30.88 21.55 -19.04
C ALA A 432 -29.97 22.79 -18.96
N ALA A 433 -29.57 23.20 -17.75
CA ALA A 433 -28.72 24.36 -17.52
C ALA A 433 -27.35 24.25 -18.22
N ILE A 434 -26.77 23.04 -18.30
CA ILE A 434 -25.52 22.79 -19.03
C ILE A 434 -25.69 23.01 -20.55
N ARG A 435 -26.88 22.70 -21.10
CA ARG A 435 -27.16 22.93 -22.53
C ARG A 435 -27.38 24.42 -22.82
N GLU A 436 -28.03 25.14 -21.91
CA GLU A 436 -28.27 26.58 -22.05
C GLU A 436 -26.97 27.39 -22.02
N ASP A 437 -26.11 27.17 -21.02
CA ASP A 437 -24.84 27.90 -20.91
C ASP A 437 -23.66 26.96 -20.61
N PRO A 438 -23.00 26.42 -21.64
CA PRO A 438 -21.82 25.60 -21.45
C PRO A 438 -20.55 26.44 -21.18
N SER A 439 -20.59 27.78 -21.12
CA SER A 439 -19.36 28.59 -21.04
C SER A 439 -18.50 28.32 -19.80
N PHE A 440 -17.19 28.54 -19.93
CA PHE A 440 -16.26 28.50 -18.80
C PHE A 440 -16.17 29.89 -18.16
N LYS A 441 -16.46 29.99 -16.87
CA LYS A 441 -16.27 31.22 -16.08
C LYS A 441 -15.01 31.09 -15.23
N PRO A 442 -13.95 31.88 -15.51
CA PRO A 442 -12.75 31.90 -14.68
C PRO A 442 -13.07 32.38 -13.26
N THR A 443 -12.44 31.77 -12.26
CA THR A 443 -12.55 32.26 -10.88
C THR A 443 -11.76 33.54 -10.70
N GLU A 444 -12.38 34.54 -10.07
CA GLU A 444 -11.70 35.77 -9.68
C GLU A 444 -10.70 35.48 -8.56
N LYS A 445 -9.47 35.96 -8.76
CA LYS A 445 -8.33 35.68 -7.90
C LYS A 445 -7.89 36.99 -7.26
N THR A 446 -8.16 37.14 -5.97
CA THR A 446 -7.84 38.35 -5.19
C THR A 446 -6.37 38.45 -4.74
N LYS A 447 -5.68 37.34 -4.52
CA LYS A 447 -4.27 37.29 -4.13
C LYS A 447 -3.35 37.03 -5.35
N ASP A 448 -2.04 37.19 -5.21
CA ASP A 448 -1.11 36.60 -6.20
C ASP A 448 -0.50 35.32 -5.60
N TRP A 449 -1.15 34.19 -5.87
CA TRP A 449 -0.71 32.88 -5.42
C TRP A 449 0.72 32.55 -5.89
N LYS A 450 1.18 33.12 -7.00
CA LYS A 450 2.54 32.89 -7.50
C LYS A 450 3.56 33.52 -6.56
N ALA A 451 3.35 34.79 -6.20
CA ALA A 451 4.18 35.51 -5.24
C ALA A 451 4.12 34.85 -3.86
N GLU A 452 2.95 34.42 -3.41
CA GLU A 452 2.79 33.77 -2.10
C GLU A 452 3.55 32.45 -2.02
N THR A 453 3.48 31.62 -3.08
CA THR A 453 4.16 30.31 -3.11
C THR A 453 5.68 30.44 -3.10
N LEU A 454 6.23 31.55 -3.62
CA LEU A 454 7.67 31.79 -3.64
C LEU A 454 8.28 31.93 -2.24
N LYS A 455 7.49 32.39 -1.24
CA LYS A 455 7.94 32.54 0.15
C LYS A 455 8.33 31.20 0.80
N TYR A 456 7.61 30.14 0.46
CA TYR A 456 7.83 28.80 1.00
C TYR A 456 8.84 27.98 0.20
N LYS A 457 9.39 28.53 -0.89
CA LYS A 457 10.33 27.81 -1.74
C LYS A 457 11.74 27.98 -1.20
N THR A 458 12.34 26.90 -0.72
CA THR A 458 13.75 26.88 -0.33
C THR A 458 14.66 27.02 -1.57
N PRO A 459 15.47 28.09 -1.66
CA PRO A 459 16.41 28.26 -2.76
C PRO A 459 17.56 27.26 -2.63
N HIS A 460 18.13 26.83 -3.75
CA HIS A 460 19.33 25.99 -3.71
C HIS A 460 20.52 26.82 -3.24
N LEU A 461 21.27 26.31 -2.25
CA LEU A 461 22.50 26.93 -1.78
C LEU A 461 23.47 27.15 -2.93
N THR A 462 24.04 28.35 -2.99
CA THR A 462 25.10 28.69 -3.93
C THR A 462 26.37 27.92 -3.61
N HIS A 463 27.28 27.84 -4.59
CA HIS A 463 28.55 27.13 -4.40
C HIS A 463 29.43 27.75 -3.29
N ALA A 464 29.44 29.08 -3.17
CA ALA A 464 30.19 29.79 -2.13
C ALA A 464 29.66 29.47 -0.73
N GLN A 465 28.35 29.57 -0.53
CA GLN A 465 27.70 29.22 0.74
C GLN A 465 27.92 27.76 1.14
N ARG A 466 27.97 26.84 0.16
CA ARG A 466 28.30 25.43 0.43
C ARG A 466 29.75 25.27 0.91
N LYS A 467 30.70 25.98 0.30
CA LYS A 467 32.12 25.94 0.72
C LYS A 467 32.30 26.47 2.14
N GLU A 468 31.72 27.64 2.42
CA GLU A 468 31.75 28.24 3.76
C GLU A 468 31.15 27.30 4.81
N ARG A 469 30.02 26.64 4.51
CA ARG A 469 29.41 25.66 5.40
C ARG A 469 30.29 24.42 5.61
N ILE A 470 31.00 23.96 4.58
CA ILE A 470 31.95 22.84 4.71
C ILE A 470 33.14 23.24 5.57
N GLU A 471 33.71 24.42 5.34
CA GLU A 471 34.84 24.94 6.12
C GLU A 471 34.46 25.15 7.59
N ALA A 472 33.26 25.67 7.85
CA ALA A 472 32.72 25.80 9.21
C ALA A 472 32.60 24.43 9.89
N LYS A 473 32.04 23.41 9.20
CA LYS A 473 31.94 22.05 9.73
C LYS A 473 33.30 21.40 9.99
N ILE A 474 34.28 21.59 9.11
CA ILE A 474 35.65 21.08 9.29
C ILE A 474 36.30 21.75 10.51
N LYS A 475 36.15 23.07 10.67
CA LYS A 475 36.70 23.82 11.81
C LYS A 475 36.06 23.39 13.14
N ALA A 476 34.73 23.24 13.18
CA ALA A 476 34.02 22.76 14.36
C ALA A 476 34.47 21.35 14.77
N PHE A 477 34.62 20.45 13.79
CA PHE A 477 35.14 19.11 14.02
C PHE A 477 36.58 19.12 14.56
N GLN A 478 37.46 19.95 13.99
CA GLN A 478 38.84 20.11 14.46
C GLN A 478 38.95 20.73 15.86
N ALA A 479 37.95 21.54 16.26
CA ALA A 479 37.87 22.13 17.59
C ALA A 479 37.41 21.14 18.68
N GLY A 480 37.16 19.86 18.35
CA GLY A 480 36.82 18.81 19.31
C GLY A 480 35.37 18.84 19.79
N GLN A 481 34.50 19.66 19.20
CA GLN A 481 33.07 19.57 19.40
C GLN A 481 32.55 18.35 18.64
N SER A 482 32.16 17.29 19.35
CA SER A 482 31.37 16.21 18.77
C SER A 482 30.03 16.79 18.29
N ALA A 483 29.60 16.36 17.10
CA ALA A 483 28.48 16.92 16.34
C ALA A 483 27.08 16.78 16.99
N GLU A 484 26.98 16.54 18.30
CA GLU A 484 25.74 16.32 19.04
C GLU A 484 25.08 17.63 19.52
N ALA A 485 25.78 18.76 19.52
CA ALA A 485 25.27 20.02 20.08
C ALA A 485 24.46 20.92 19.11
N GLU A 486 24.40 20.62 17.81
CA GLU A 486 23.76 21.52 16.82
C GLU A 486 22.45 20.96 16.21
N MET A 487 21.92 19.81 16.67
CA MET A 487 20.61 19.33 16.20
C MET A 487 19.41 19.89 16.98
N GLU A 488 19.62 20.67 18.05
CA GLU A 488 18.53 21.33 18.79
C GLU A 488 18.13 22.70 18.20
N ASP A 489 19.00 23.34 17.41
CA ASP A 489 18.77 24.73 16.94
C ASP A 489 18.14 24.84 15.53
N ASP A 490 17.92 23.71 14.83
CA ASP A 490 17.35 23.70 13.46
C ASP A 490 15.82 23.41 13.43
N GLU A 491 15.14 23.35 14.59
CA GLU A 491 13.68 23.12 14.70
C GLU A 491 12.80 24.37 14.97
N GLU A 492 13.34 25.60 14.99
CA GLU A 492 12.51 26.84 15.07
C GLU A 492 12.22 27.52 13.71
#